data_AF-A0A2S7WA68-F1
#
_entry.id   AF-A0A2S7WA68-F1
#
_cell.length_a   1.000
_cell.length_b   1.000
_cell.length_c   1.000
_cell.angle_alpha   90.00
_cell.angle_beta   90.00
_cell.angle_gamma   90.00
#
_symmetry.space_group_name_H-M   'P 1'
#
loop_
_entity.id
_entity.type
_entity.pdbx_description
1 polymer ?
#
loop_
_entity_poly.entity_id
_entity_poly.type
_entity_poly.pdbx_seq_one_letter_code
_entity_poly.pdbx_strand_id
1 'polypeptide(L)'
;MNIIQQIIDFFNHPVFIIVGGLTVVFAAIGIIYRVVCITLGVTPLVFRIGKAIWRRKVAIIGTSEVFSTLKDCITDTDIFNKKNVIHIPIDNIDKAKEHTILLVDWETSGILIDQIFVARKNHNTAVIIFAKAGSIPNDKMAEIANKSNTVVVNFKGRLLNDILNSLITTSFDGQ
;
A
#
# COMPACT_ATOMS: atom_id res chain seq x y z
N MET A 1 -59.29 7.52 -15.57
CA MET A 1 -58.40 7.55 -14.40
C MET A 1 -57.26 8.49 -14.72
N ASN A 2 -57.05 9.55 -13.93
CA ASN A 2 -56.07 10.58 -14.26
C ASN A 2 -54.66 10.00 -14.07
N ILE A 3 -53.90 9.83 -15.15
CA ILE A 3 -52.57 9.18 -15.14
C ILE A 3 -51.64 9.84 -14.10
N ILE A 4 -51.79 11.16 -13.92
CA ILE A 4 -51.07 11.93 -12.90
C ILE A 4 -51.34 11.42 -11.47
N GLN A 5 -52.58 11.06 -11.15
CA GLN A 5 -52.94 10.56 -9.83
C GLN A 5 -52.30 9.19 -9.56
N GLN A 6 -52.27 8.32 -10.56
CA GLN A 6 -51.62 7.01 -10.45
C GLN A 6 -50.11 7.13 -10.18
N ILE A 7 -49.46 8.12 -10.79
CA ILE A 7 -48.04 8.41 -10.56
C ILE A 7 -47.83 8.95 -9.13
N ILE A 8 -48.68 9.86 -8.68
CA ILE A 8 -48.61 10.40 -7.31
C ILE A 8 -48.81 9.30 -6.27
N ASP A 9 -49.81 8.44 -6.45
CA ASP A 9 -50.10 7.33 -5.54
C ASP A 9 -48.96 6.29 -5.51
N PHE A 10 -48.31 6.06 -6.65
CA PHE A 10 -47.12 5.22 -6.76
C PHE A 10 -45.97 5.77 -5.90
N PHE A 11 -45.62 7.06 -6.02
CA PHE A 11 -44.53 7.65 -5.22
C PHE A 11 -44.87 7.86 -3.74
N ASN A 12 -46.15 7.94 -3.40
CA ASN A 12 -46.62 8.00 -2.01
C ASN A 12 -46.69 6.62 -1.33
N HIS A 13 -46.37 5.55 -2.05
CA HIS A 13 -46.28 4.23 -1.42
C HIS A 13 -45.22 4.26 -0.30
N PRO A 14 -45.50 3.71 0.91
CA PRO A 14 -44.62 3.80 2.07
C PRO A 14 -43.17 3.39 1.80
N VAL A 15 -42.98 2.40 0.93
CA VAL A 15 -41.64 1.94 0.48
C VAL A 15 -40.85 3.06 -0.20
N PHE A 16 -41.45 3.81 -1.14
CA PHE A 16 -40.75 4.88 -1.85
C PHE A 16 -40.47 6.08 -0.96
N ILE A 17 -41.35 6.38 -0.01
CA ILE A 17 -41.12 7.45 0.98
C ILE A 17 -39.93 7.11 1.87
N ILE A 18 -39.86 5.87 2.39
CA ILE A 18 -38.75 5.43 3.26
C ILE A 18 -37.43 5.41 2.47
N VAL A 19 -37.41 4.83 1.28
CA VAL A 19 -36.22 4.79 0.42
C VAL A 19 -35.79 6.19 0.00
N GLY A 20 -36.73 7.05 -0.36
CA GLY A 20 -36.50 8.46 -0.70
C GLY A 20 -35.91 9.23 0.48
N GLY A 21 -36.50 9.09 1.66
CA GLY A 21 -36.00 9.70 2.90
C GLY A 21 -34.58 9.26 3.25
N LEU A 22 -34.30 7.95 3.22
CA LEU A 22 -32.95 7.42 3.44
C LEU A 22 -31.95 7.96 2.42
N THR A 23 -32.35 8.00 1.14
CA THR A 23 -31.49 8.51 0.06
C THR A 23 -31.13 9.98 0.29
N VAL A 24 -32.10 10.82 0.68
CA VAL A 24 -31.87 12.24 0.99
C VAL A 24 -30.95 12.39 2.21
N VAL A 25 -31.15 11.58 3.26
CA VAL A 25 -30.29 11.60 4.45
C VAL A 25 -28.85 11.23 4.09
N PHE A 26 -28.62 10.14 3.35
CA PHE A 26 -27.29 9.75 2.91
C PHE A 26 -26.65 10.79 1.97
N ALA A 27 -27.43 11.39 1.08
CA ALA A 27 -26.96 12.45 0.20
C ALA A 27 -26.53 13.70 0.99
N ALA A 28 -27.32 14.12 1.98
CA ALA A 28 -26.99 15.26 2.85
C ALA A 28 -25.70 14.99 3.65
N ILE A 29 -25.58 13.81 4.26
CA ILE A 29 -24.36 13.39 4.97
C ILE A 29 -23.17 13.39 4.01
N GLY A 30 -23.33 12.85 2.80
CA GLY A 30 -22.27 12.80 1.79
C GLY A 30 -21.80 14.19 1.34
N ILE A 31 -22.72 15.14 1.19
CA ILE A 31 -22.39 16.54 0.85
C ILE A 31 -21.62 17.20 1.99
N ILE A 32 -22.09 17.07 3.23
CA ILE A 32 -21.41 17.63 4.42
C ILE A 32 -20.00 17.04 4.53
N TYR A 33 -19.87 15.71 4.44
CA TYR A 33 -18.58 15.03 4.46
C TYR A 33 -17.64 15.56 3.38
N ARG A 34 -18.13 15.69 2.14
CA ARG A 34 -17.34 16.19 1.02
C ARG A 34 -16.87 17.63 1.26
N VAL A 35 -17.72 18.52 1.74
CA VAL A 35 -17.36 19.90 2.06
C VAL A 35 -16.28 19.94 3.14
N VAL A 36 -16.44 19.17 4.22
CA VAL A 36 -15.45 19.06 5.31
C VAL A 36 -14.11 18.53 4.81
N CYS A 37 -14.09 17.48 4.00
CA CYS A 37 -12.84 16.92 3.48
C CYS A 37 -12.12 17.87 2.50
N ILE A 38 -12.87 18.71 1.78
CA ILE A 38 -12.31 19.74 0.89
C ILE A 38 -11.75 20.90 1.72
N THR A 39 -12.50 21.42 2.69
CA THR A 39 -12.07 22.57 3.52
C THR A 39 -10.83 22.23 4.36
N LEU A 40 -10.72 20.99 4.83
CA LEU A 40 -9.53 20.53 5.55
C LEU A 40 -8.35 20.16 4.64
N GLY A 41 -8.53 20.13 3.31
CA GLY A 41 -7.46 19.75 2.37
C GLY A 41 -7.01 18.28 2.46
N VAL A 42 -7.72 17.44 3.22
CA VAL A 42 -7.34 16.06 3.53
C VAL A 42 -7.74 15.08 2.40
N THR A 43 -8.71 15.46 1.56
CA THR A 43 -9.22 14.65 0.44
C THR A 43 -8.12 14.04 -0.45
N PRO A 44 -7.17 14.82 -1.02
CA PRO A 44 -6.16 14.27 -1.90
C PRO A 44 -5.21 13.30 -1.19
N LEU A 45 -4.93 13.52 0.10
CA LEU A 45 -4.03 12.68 0.88
C LEU A 45 -4.68 11.33 1.21
N VAL A 46 -5.90 11.33 1.74
CA VAL A 46 -6.61 10.09 2.11
C VAL A 46 -6.89 9.23 0.89
N PHE A 47 -7.32 9.84 -0.22
CA PHE A 47 -7.53 9.11 -1.47
C PHE A 47 -6.22 8.53 -2.02
N ARG A 48 -5.11 9.28 -1.92
CA ARG A 48 -3.79 8.81 -2.36
C ARG A 48 -3.28 7.65 -1.51
N ILE A 49 -3.33 7.76 -0.19
CA ILE A 49 -2.93 6.70 0.74
C ILE A 49 -3.78 5.46 0.52
N GLY A 50 -5.11 5.60 0.51
CA GLY A 50 -6.03 4.48 0.31
C GLY A 50 -5.78 3.77 -1.03
N LYS A 51 -5.61 4.53 -2.12
CA LYS A 51 -5.29 3.96 -3.43
C LYS A 51 -3.92 3.27 -3.47
N ALA A 52 -2.91 3.84 -2.80
CA ALA A 52 -1.58 3.25 -2.72
C ALA A 52 -1.61 1.91 -1.98
N ILE A 53 -2.23 1.87 -0.80
CA ILE A 53 -2.41 0.65 0.01
C ILE A 53 -3.20 -0.43 -0.75
N TRP A 54 -4.29 -0.04 -1.43
CA TRP A 54 -5.15 -0.99 -2.13
C TRP A 54 -4.47 -1.62 -3.36
N ARG A 55 -3.73 -0.84 -4.15
CA ARG A 55 -3.23 -1.27 -5.47
C ARG A 55 -1.78 -1.75 -5.48
N ARG A 56 -0.92 -1.18 -4.64
CA ARG A 56 0.52 -1.48 -4.71
C ARG A 56 0.82 -2.81 -4.04
N LYS A 57 1.81 -3.49 -4.59
CA LYS A 57 2.25 -4.79 -4.12
C LYS A 57 3.63 -4.66 -3.48
N VAL A 58 3.81 -5.33 -2.35
CA VAL A 58 5.10 -5.47 -1.65
C VAL A 58 5.67 -6.82 -2.05
N ALA A 59 6.80 -6.80 -2.76
CA ALA A 59 7.49 -8.02 -3.14
C ALA A 59 8.57 -8.34 -2.11
N ILE A 60 8.50 -9.53 -1.52
CA ILE A 60 9.44 -10.00 -0.50
C ILE A 60 10.45 -10.92 -1.19
N ILE A 61 11.73 -10.59 -1.10
CA ILE A 61 12.85 -11.37 -1.63
C ILE A 61 13.49 -12.12 -0.47
N GLY A 62 13.53 -13.45 -0.57
CA GLY A 62 14.10 -14.32 0.46
C GLY A 62 13.60 -15.76 0.34
N THR A 63 13.88 -16.58 1.35
CA THR A 63 13.39 -17.97 1.40
C THR A 63 11.88 -18.03 1.68
N SER A 64 11.25 -19.17 1.40
CA SER A 64 9.82 -19.36 1.65
C SER A 64 9.41 -19.23 3.12
N GLU A 65 10.30 -19.57 4.05
CA GLU A 65 10.07 -19.49 5.50
C GLU A 65 10.11 -18.04 6.01
N VAL A 66 11.07 -17.25 5.53
CA VAL A 66 11.14 -15.82 5.86
C VAL A 66 9.97 -15.09 5.21
N PHE A 67 9.60 -15.48 3.98
CA PHE A 67 8.43 -14.94 3.30
C PHE A 67 7.15 -15.13 4.12
N SER A 68 6.85 -16.33 4.63
CA SER A 68 5.64 -16.54 5.44
C SER A 68 5.65 -15.65 6.69
N THR A 69 6.77 -15.61 7.40
CA THR A 69 6.92 -14.81 8.63
C THR A 69 6.73 -13.30 8.38
N LEU A 70 7.35 -12.76 7.33
CA LEU A 70 7.23 -11.33 6.99
C LEU A 70 5.85 -11.01 6.41
N LYS A 71 5.28 -11.92 5.62
CA LYS A 71 3.91 -11.77 5.10
C LYS A 71 2.90 -11.69 6.23
N ASP A 72 2.96 -12.60 7.19
CA ASP A 72 2.05 -12.60 8.34
C ASP A 72 2.22 -11.28 9.11
N CYS A 73 3.45 -10.88 9.42
CA CYS A 73 3.75 -9.60 10.07
C CYS A 73 3.15 -8.38 9.36
N ILE A 74 3.13 -8.36 8.02
CA ILE A 74 2.56 -7.27 7.23
C ILE A 74 1.03 -7.33 7.24
N THR A 75 0.47 -8.54 7.10
CA THR A 75 -0.97 -8.73 6.90
C THR A 75 -1.76 -8.76 8.19
N ASP A 76 -1.13 -9.03 9.33
CA ASP A 76 -1.77 -9.00 10.66
C ASP A 76 -2.22 -7.61 11.09
N THR A 77 -1.76 -6.57 10.39
CA THR A 77 -2.15 -5.17 10.65
C THR A 77 -3.51 -4.79 10.07
N ASP A 78 -4.10 -5.64 9.21
CA ASP A 78 -5.26 -5.35 8.36
C ASP A 78 -5.10 -4.13 7.41
N ILE A 79 -3.96 -3.44 7.45
CA ILE A 79 -3.62 -2.37 6.51
C ILE A 79 -3.35 -2.97 5.13
N PHE A 80 -2.70 -4.13 5.08
CA PHE A 80 -2.25 -4.76 3.85
C PHE A 80 -3.07 -5.98 3.49
N ASN A 81 -3.57 -6.00 2.26
CA ASN A 81 -4.25 -7.18 1.75
C ASN A 81 -3.22 -8.29 1.44
N LYS A 82 -3.50 -9.52 1.87
CA LYS A 82 -2.68 -10.72 1.60
C LYS A 82 -2.34 -10.91 0.11
N LYS A 83 -3.22 -10.50 -0.81
CA LYS A 83 -3.01 -10.57 -2.27
C LYS A 83 -1.96 -9.57 -2.80
N ASN A 84 -1.66 -8.54 -2.01
CA ASN A 84 -0.70 -7.50 -2.36
C ASN A 84 0.72 -7.85 -1.89
N VAL A 85 0.90 -8.93 -1.12
CA VAL A 85 2.22 -9.40 -0.69
C VAL A 85 2.64 -10.57 -1.58
N ILE A 86 3.73 -10.39 -2.32
CA ILE A 86 4.23 -11.36 -3.31
C ILE A 86 5.57 -11.91 -2.84
N HIS A 87 5.80 -13.20 -3.06
CA HIS A 87 7.11 -13.82 -2.89
C HIS A 87 7.91 -13.76 -4.18
N ILE A 88 9.15 -13.29 -4.09
CA ILE A 88 10.17 -13.43 -5.11
C ILE A 88 11.23 -14.39 -4.57
N PRO A 89 11.28 -15.62 -5.10
CA PRO A 89 12.36 -16.55 -4.79
C PRO A 89 13.74 -16.00 -5.20
N ILE A 90 14.77 -16.40 -4.47
CA ILE A 90 16.15 -15.92 -4.64
C ILE A 90 16.71 -16.28 -6.03
N ASP A 91 16.24 -17.38 -6.61
CA ASP A 91 16.55 -17.85 -7.96
C ASP A 91 15.88 -17.01 -9.08
N ASN A 92 14.96 -16.11 -8.75
CA ASN A 92 14.18 -15.36 -9.72
C ASN A 92 14.12 -13.85 -9.41
N ILE A 93 15.27 -13.27 -9.10
CA ILE A 93 15.42 -11.83 -8.79
C ILE A 93 14.95 -10.94 -9.95
N ASP A 94 14.98 -11.44 -11.19
CA ASP A 94 14.50 -10.71 -12.38
C ASP A 94 13.04 -10.25 -12.26
N LYS A 95 12.21 -10.91 -11.46
CA LYS A 95 10.84 -10.45 -11.18
C LYS A 95 10.77 -9.13 -10.39
N ALA A 96 11.86 -8.72 -9.74
CA ALA A 96 11.92 -7.46 -8.99
C ALA A 96 11.61 -6.23 -9.86
N LYS A 97 11.87 -6.30 -11.18
CA LYS A 97 11.57 -5.21 -12.14
C LYS A 97 10.08 -4.90 -12.31
N GLU A 98 9.21 -5.83 -11.92
CA GLU A 98 7.75 -5.68 -12.03
C GLU A 98 7.15 -4.96 -10.82
N HIS A 99 7.94 -4.72 -9.77
CA HIS A 99 7.49 -4.21 -8.50
C HIS A 99 8.13 -2.88 -8.13
N THR A 100 7.40 -2.08 -7.36
CA THR A 100 7.83 -0.73 -6.92
C THR A 100 8.27 -0.69 -5.46
N ILE A 101 8.03 -1.77 -4.70
CA ILE A 101 8.45 -1.93 -3.32
C ILE A 101 9.02 -3.34 -3.16
N LEU A 102 10.30 -3.39 -2.79
CA LEU A 102 11.05 -4.60 -2.55
C LEU A 102 11.40 -4.66 -1.05
N LEU A 103 10.94 -5.71 -0.38
CA LEU A 103 11.35 -6.06 0.98
C LEU A 103 12.39 -7.18 0.87
N VAL A 104 13.62 -6.88 1.28
CA VAL A 104 14.76 -7.79 1.16
C VAL A 104 15.09 -8.31 2.55
N ASP A 105 15.07 -9.63 2.72
CA ASP A 105 15.63 -10.24 3.91
C ASP A 105 17.16 -10.36 3.78
N TRP A 106 17.89 -9.65 4.64
CA TRP A 106 19.34 -9.61 4.57
C TRP A 106 19.98 -10.97 4.83
N GLU A 107 19.45 -11.74 5.79
CA GLU A 107 20.07 -12.99 6.23
C GLU A 107 20.08 -14.05 5.12
N THR A 108 19.06 -14.06 4.27
CA THR A 108 18.95 -15.02 3.16
C THR A 108 19.38 -14.47 1.81
N SER A 109 19.21 -13.17 1.57
CA SER A 109 19.42 -12.56 0.24
C SER A 109 20.45 -11.43 0.21
N GLY A 110 21.11 -11.13 1.33
CA GLY A 110 22.10 -10.05 1.43
C GLY A 110 23.29 -10.19 0.47
N ILE A 111 23.70 -11.41 0.15
CA ILE A 111 24.77 -11.69 -0.84
C ILE A 111 24.38 -11.18 -2.25
N LEU A 112 23.08 -11.14 -2.55
CA LEU A 112 22.54 -10.79 -3.86
C LEU A 112 22.03 -9.35 -3.90
N ILE A 113 22.31 -8.54 -2.88
CA ILE A 113 21.80 -7.17 -2.76
C ILE A 113 22.16 -6.31 -3.98
N ASP A 114 23.36 -6.48 -4.52
CA ASP A 114 23.81 -5.74 -5.70
C ASP A 114 22.98 -6.12 -6.93
N GLN A 115 22.65 -7.40 -7.09
CA GLN A 115 21.79 -7.89 -8.17
C GLN A 115 20.36 -7.35 -8.01
N ILE A 116 19.85 -7.28 -6.78
CA ILE A 116 18.53 -6.70 -6.48
C ILE A 116 18.50 -5.21 -6.85
N PHE A 117 19.55 -4.45 -6.55
CA PHE A 117 19.65 -3.04 -6.94
C PHE A 117 19.75 -2.83 -8.45
N VAL A 118 20.33 -3.78 -9.19
CA VAL A 118 20.36 -3.74 -10.66
C VAL A 118 19.01 -4.13 -11.24
N ALA A 119 18.34 -5.13 -10.67
CA ALA A 119 17.05 -5.64 -11.15
C ALA A 119 15.86 -4.72 -10.83
N ARG A 120 16.01 -3.77 -9.89
CA ARG A 120 14.93 -2.84 -9.54
C ARG A 120 14.47 -2.05 -10.76
N LYS A 121 13.17 -1.80 -10.86
CA LYS A 121 12.55 -1.13 -12.01
C LYS A 121 13.18 0.23 -12.32
N ASN A 122 13.43 1.03 -11.30
CA ASN A 122 14.02 2.37 -11.39
C ASN A 122 14.51 2.85 -10.01
N HIS A 123 15.14 4.03 -9.99
CA HIS A 123 15.60 4.69 -8.76
C HIS A 123 14.48 5.04 -7.77
N ASN A 124 13.24 5.13 -8.26
CA ASN A 124 12.06 5.40 -7.43
C ASN A 124 11.56 4.14 -6.70
N THR A 125 12.01 2.94 -7.09
CA THR A 125 11.63 1.68 -6.42
C THR A 125 12.16 1.67 -5.00
N ALA A 126 11.27 1.51 -4.03
CA ALA A 126 11.67 1.43 -2.63
C ALA A 126 12.30 0.07 -2.32
N VAL A 127 13.46 0.08 -1.69
CA VAL A 127 14.17 -1.12 -1.22
C VAL A 127 14.28 -1.06 0.29
N ILE A 128 13.58 -1.96 0.96
CA ILE A 128 13.53 -2.04 2.42
C ILE A 128 14.29 -3.30 2.81
N ILE A 129 15.42 -3.14 3.47
CA ILE A 129 16.28 -4.24 3.88
C ILE A 129 15.98 -4.55 5.34
N PHE A 130 15.41 -5.72 5.61
CA PHE A 130 15.22 -6.24 6.95
C PHE A 130 16.47 -7.01 7.38
N ALA A 131 17.19 -6.49 8.37
CA ALA A 131 18.46 -7.04 8.82
C ALA A 131 18.55 -7.02 10.34
N LYS A 132 19.25 -7.99 10.92
CA LYS A 132 19.60 -7.95 12.34
C LYS A 132 20.62 -6.84 12.59
N ALA A 133 20.63 -6.32 13.82
CA ALA A 133 21.61 -5.31 14.20
C ALA A 133 23.03 -5.86 14.03
N GLY A 134 23.87 -5.15 13.28
CA GLY A 134 25.25 -5.52 13.03
C GLY A 134 25.47 -6.67 12.02
N SER A 135 24.43 -7.19 11.36
CA SER A 135 24.62 -8.26 10.36
C SER A 135 25.04 -7.77 8.98
N ILE A 136 24.89 -6.48 8.69
CA ILE A 136 25.39 -5.85 7.47
C ILE A 136 26.84 -5.38 7.72
N PRO A 137 27.83 -5.82 6.92
CA PRO A 137 29.19 -5.30 6.96
C PRO A 137 29.25 -3.78 6.75
N ASN A 138 30.18 -3.10 7.42
CA ASN A 138 30.25 -1.62 7.40
C ASN A 138 30.49 -1.03 6.01
N ASP A 139 31.32 -1.69 5.21
CA ASP A 139 31.57 -1.37 3.81
C ASP A 139 30.29 -1.46 2.98
N LYS A 140 29.54 -2.58 3.11
CA LYS A 140 28.26 -2.74 2.42
C LYS A 140 27.18 -1.79 2.92
N MET A 141 27.15 -1.48 4.20
CA MET A 141 26.23 -0.49 4.76
C MET A 141 26.43 0.89 4.11
N ALA A 142 27.69 1.31 3.91
CA ALA A 142 28.01 2.57 3.25
C ALA A 142 27.55 2.57 1.78
N GLU A 143 27.70 1.45 1.07
CA GLU A 143 27.18 1.33 -0.30
C GLU A 143 25.65 1.42 -0.36
N ILE A 144 24.96 0.71 0.53
CA ILE A 144 23.50 0.69 0.65
C ILE A 144 22.96 2.08 0.98
N ALA A 145 23.58 2.78 1.93
CA ALA A 145 23.17 4.11 2.38
C ALA A 145 23.21 5.17 1.25
N ASN A 146 24.04 4.96 0.23
CA ASN A 146 24.11 5.84 -0.94
C ASN A 146 23.11 5.50 -2.04
N LYS A 147 22.28 4.46 -1.89
CA LYS A 147 21.25 4.10 -2.87
C LYS A 147 19.94 4.86 -2.61
N SER A 148 19.35 5.38 -3.69
CA SER A 148 18.05 6.05 -3.64
C SER A 148 16.94 5.13 -3.08
N ASN A 149 15.99 5.74 -2.35
CA ASN A 149 14.79 5.08 -1.80
C ASN A 149 15.08 3.76 -1.09
N THR A 150 16.20 3.71 -0.36
CA THR A 150 16.63 2.52 0.35
C THR A 150 16.61 2.78 1.85
N VAL A 151 16.11 1.82 2.62
CA VAL A 151 16.08 1.90 4.09
C VAL A 151 16.46 0.56 4.69
N VAL A 152 17.23 0.60 5.77
CA VAL A 152 17.60 -0.59 6.56
C VAL A 152 16.84 -0.56 7.87
N VAL A 153 16.19 -1.67 8.21
CA VAL A 153 15.34 -1.82 9.38
C VAL A 153 15.63 -3.12 10.12
N ASN A 154 15.55 -3.08 11.44
CA ASN A 154 15.81 -4.22 12.32
C ASN A 154 14.64 -4.56 13.26
N PHE A 155 13.59 -3.74 13.28
CA PHE A 155 12.40 -3.94 14.10
C PHE A 155 11.14 -4.05 13.24
N LYS A 156 10.26 -5.00 13.57
CA LYS A 156 8.98 -5.22 12.86
C LYS A 156 8.09 -3.97 12.83
N GLY A 157 8.02 -3.21 13.94
CA GLY A 157 7.25 -1.96 13.98
C GLY A 157 7.80 -0.89 13.02
N ARG A 158 9.13 -0.77 12.91
CA ARG A 158 9.76 0.13 11.93
C ARG A 158 9.55 -0.35 10.51
N LEU A 159 9.67 -1.65 10.27
CA LEU A 159 9.40 -2.26 8.97
C LEU A 159 8.03 -1.85 8.43
N LEU A 160 6.97 -1.93 9.24
CA LEU A 160 5.62 -1.54 8.83
C LEU A 160 5.52 -0.03 8.51
N ASN A 161 6.10 0.82 9.36
CA ASN A 161 6.14 2.25 9.13
C ASN A 161 6.87 2.60 7.82
N ASP A 162 8.01 1.96 7.58
CA ASP A 162 8.84 2.22 6.41
C ASP A 162 8.22 1.67 5.12
N ILE A 163 7.48 0.55 5.18
CA ILE A 163 6.64 0.08 4.06
C ILE A 163 5.55 1.10 3.75
N LEU A 164 4.82 1.58 4.78
CA LEU A 164 3.76 2.57 4.61
C LEU A 164 4.28 3.87 4.00
N ASN A 165 5.38 4.40 4.55
CA ASN A 165 6.02 5.60 4.03
C ASN A 165 6.50 5.39 2.59
N SER A 166 7.08 4.23 2.28
CA SER A 166 7.50 3.87 0.92
C SER A 166 6.34 3.85 -0.07
N LEU A 167 5.15 3.36 0.30
CA LEU A 167 3.95 3.43 -0.56
C LEU A 167 3.55 4.87 -0.88
N ILE A 168 3.66 5.75 0.12
CA ILE A 168 3.30 7.16 0.00
C ILE A 168 4.32 7.88 -0.86
N THR A 169 5.62 7.66 -0.67
CA THR A 169 6.69 8.37 -1.39
C THR A 169 6.90 7.86 -2.80
N THR A 170 6.88 6.54 -3.02
CA THR A 170 6.88 5.96 -4.38
C THR A 170 5.55 6.23 -5.11
N SER A 171 4.53 6.65 -4.35
CA SER A 171 3.39 7.50 -4.72
C SER A 171 3.62 8.54 -5.79
N PHE A 172 4.67 9.32 -5.51
CA PHE A 172 5.07 10.53 -6.19
C PHE A 172 5.94 10.14 -7.38
N ASP A 173 5.34 9.48 -8.37
CA ASP A 173 5.75 9.82 -9.73
C ASP A 173 5.23 11.25 -9.92
N GLY A 174 6.16 12.20 -9.83
CA GLY A 174 5.88 13.60 -10.13
C GLY A 174 5.13 13.67 -11.45
N GLN A 175 3.95 14.30 -11.40
CA GLN A 175 3.55 15.10 -12.55
C GLN A 175 4.56 16.22 -12.72
#